data_AF-A0AAE3P2U9-F1
#
_entry.id   AF-A0AAE3P2U9-F1
#
_cell.length_a   1.000
_cell.length_b   1.000
_cell.length_c   1.000
_cell.angle_alpha   90.00
_cell.angle_beta   90.00
_cell.angle_gamma   90.00
#
_symmetry.space_group_name_H-M   'P 1'
#
loop_
_entity.id
_entity.type
_entity.pdbx_description
1 polymer ?
#
loop_
_entity_poly.entity_id
_entity_poly.type
_entity_poly.pdbx_seq_one_letter_code
_entity_poly.pdbx_strand_id
1 'polypeptide(L)'
;MSNIQQTILFVHWNASEAKELSAPLRKEGWNVAIEHGEGAISLSQLKTHPPAAVVISLRRLPSHGREFADGLWGAKWGRSIPIIFVDGESEKVQMLRKQFPAAQFTSYNKLIAHLNKLFNKA
;
A
#
# COMPACT_ATOMS: atom_id res chain seq x y z
N MET A 1 14.42 -9.44 -23.08
CA MET A 1 13.06 -9.18 -22.55
C MET A 1 13.23 -8.29 -21.33
N SER A 2 12.83 -7.03 -21.41
CA SER A 2 12.90 -6.12 -20.25
C SER A 2 11.89 -6.62 -19.22
N ASN A 3 12.36 -7.12 -18.07
CA ASN A 3 11.46 -7.41 -16.95
C ASN A 3 10.80 -6.09 -16.53
N ILE A 4 9.50 -5.94 -16.79
CA ILE A 4 8.76 -4.78 -16.32
C ILE A 4 8.66 -4.92 -14.79
N GLN A 5 9.41 -4.11 -14.06
CA GLN A 5 9.31 -4.05 -12.60
C GLN A 5 7.96 -3.44 -12.23
N GLN A 6 7.16 -4.17 -11.45
CA GLN A 6 5.88 -3.70 -10.94
C GLN A 6 6.09 -2.64 -9.86
N THR A 7 5.27 -1.58 -9.90
CA THR A 7 5.30 -0.49 -8.92
C THR A 7 4.40 -0.83 -7.72
N ILE A 8 4.94 -0.78 -6.51
CA ILE A 8 4.19 -0.79 -5.26
C ILE A 8 4.13 0.64 -4.74
N LEU A 9 2.93 1.12 -4.43
CA LEU A 9 2.77 2.37 -3.68
C LEU A 9 2.85 2.05 -2.18
N PHE A 10 3.84 2.59 -1.48
CA PHE A 10 3.96 2.49 -0.04
C PHE A 10 3.54 3.80 0.63
N VAL A 11 2.47 3.75 1.42
CA VAL A 11 1.88 4.90 2.09
C VAL A 11 2.18 4.84 3.58
N HIS A 12 2.85 5.86 4.10
CA HIS A 12 3.19 5.95 5.52
C HIS A 12 3.48 7.40 5.92
N TRP A 13 2.79 7.92 6.95
CA TRP A 13 2.82 9.33 7.39
C TRP A 13 4.11 9.74 8.15
N ASN A 14 5.27 9.43 7.59
CA ASN A 14 6.58 9.91 7.98
C ASN A 14 7.58 9.58 6.85
N ALA A 15 8.22 10.57 6.23
CA ALA A 15 9.06 10.36 5.05
C ALA A 15 10.27 9.43 5.32
N SER A 16 10.94 9.60 6.46
CA SER A 16 12.12 8.81 6.84
C SER A 16 11.75 7.35 7.13
N GLU A 17 10.74 7.13 7.99
CA GLU A 17 10.24 5.78 8.30
C GLU A 17 9.69 5.11 7.02
N ALA A 18 9.02 5.84 6.13
CA ALA A 18 8.53 5.30 4.86
C ALA A 18 9.66 4.80 3.96
N LYS A 19 10.76 5.56 3.88
CA LYS A 19 11.95 5.17 3.11
C LYS A 19 12.62 3.93 3.70
N GLU A 20 12.73 3.85 5.01
CA GLU A 20 13.31 2.69 5.70
C GLU A 20 12.45 1.44 5.56
N LEU A 21 11.14 1.56 5.83
CA LEU A 21 10.18 0.46 5.78
C LEU A 21 9.96 -0.07 4.35
N SER A 22 10.11 0.78 3.33
CA SER A 22 10.00 0.35 1.94
C SER A 22 11.31 -0.21 1.35
N ALA A 23 12.46 0.00 2.00
CA ALA A 23 13.75 -0.43 1.46
C ALA A 23 13.84 -1.94 1.17
N PRO A 24 13.29 -2.85 2.02
CA PRO A 24 13.25 -4.27 1.70
C PRO A 24 12.48 -4.60 0.42
N LEU A 25 11.37 -3.90 0.14
CA LEU A 25 10.62 -4.10 -1.12
C LEU A 25 11.47 -3.78 -2.35
N ARG A 26 12.28 -2.72 -2.28
CA ARG A 26 13.22 -2.38 -3.38
C ARG A 26 14.30 -3.45 -3.56
N LYS A 27 14.83 -4.00 -2.45
CA LYS A 27 15.82 -5.10 -2.50
C LYS A 27 15.26 -6.36 -3.13
N GLU A 28 13.96 -6.62 -2.94
CA GLU A 28 13.22 -7.70 -3.60
C GLU A 28 12.92 -7.39 -5.08
N GLY A 29 13.36 -6.26 -5.63
CA GLY A 29 13.20 -5.90 -7.04
C GLY A 29 11.83 -5.30 -7.39
N TRP A 30 11.08 -4.82 -6.41
CA TRP A 30 9.90 -3.98 -6.66
C TRP A 30 10.32 -2.54 -6.96
N ASN A 31 9.66 -1.89 -7.92
CA ASN A 31 9.71 -0.43 -7.98
C ASN A 31 8.82 0.11 -6.85
N VAL A 32 9.29 1.10 -6.08
CA VAL A 32 8.54 1.59 -4.91
C VAL A 32 8.38 3.11 -4.95
N ALA A 33 7.14 3.52 -5.15
CA ALA A 33 6.68 4.89 -4.96
C ALA A 33 6.26 5.10 -3.50
N ILE A 34 6.48 6.30 -2.95
CA ILE A 34 6.19 6.61 -1.55
C ILE A 34 5.22 7.79 -1.47
N GLU A 35 4.18 7.66 -0.65
CA GLU A 35 3.33 8.76 -0.19
C GLU A 35 3.47 8.88 1.33
N HIS A 36 3.68 10.10 1.83
CA HIS A 36 3.98 10.33 3.25
C HIS A 36 3.25 11.53 3.88
N GLY A 37 2.14 11.97 3.28
CA GLY A 37 1.25 12.99 3.80
C GLY A 37 1.47 14.40 3.23
N GLU A 38 2.47 14.59 2.39
CA GLU A 38 2.74 15.88 1.72
C GLU A 38 2.11 15.97 0.32
N GLY A 39 1.34 14.95 -0.09
CA GLY A 39 0.67 14.93 -1.38
C GLY A 39 1.64 14.70 -2.55
N ALA A 40 2.71 13.93 -2.30
CA ALA A 40 3.69 13.56 -3.32
C ALA A 40 3.04 12.77 -4.48
N ILE A 41 1.94 12.07 -4.20
CA ILE A 41 1.21 11.22 -5.14
C ILE A 41 -0.28 11.53 -5.09
N SER A 42 -0.79 12.05 -6.21
CA SER A 42 -2.22 12.33 -6.39
C SER A 42 -2.98 11.12 -6.94
N LEU A 43 -4.28 11.05 -6.66
CA LEU A 43 -5.19 10.04 -7.24
C LEU A 43 -5.22 10.10 -8.79
N SER A 44 -5.03 11.28 -9.38
CA SER A 44 -4.97 11.44 -10.84
C SER A 44 -3.73 10.75 -11.42
N GLN A 45 -2.56 10.91 -10.79
CA GLN A 45 -1.34 10.22 -11.19
C GLN A 45 -1.50 8.70 -11.09
N LEU A 46 -2.12 8.21 -10.01
CA LEU A 46 -2.40 6.78 -9.82
C LEU A 46 -3.39 6.23 -10.86
N LYS A 47 -4.33 7.03 -11.34
CA LYS A 47 -5.22 6.61 -12.42
C LYS A 47 -4.47 6.40 -13.74
N THR A 48 -3.53 7.30 -14.06
CA THR A 48 -2.74 7.23 -15.31
C THR A 48 -1.67 6.14 -15.25
N HIS A 49 -1.07 5.94 -14.09
CA HIS A 49 -0.02 4.93 -13.84
C HIS A 49 -0.39 4.11 -12.60
N PRO A 50 -1.33 3.16 -12.71
CA PRO A 50 -1.78 2.40 -11.56
C PRO A 50 -0.66 1.52 -11.01
N PRO A 51 -0.40 1.58 -9.69
CA PRO A 51 0.50 0.62 -9.05
C PRO A 51 -0.12 -0.78 -9.08
N ALA A 52 0.74 -1.80 -8.98
CA ALA A 52 0.31 -3.18 -8.86
C ALA A 52 -0.45 -3.42 -7.54
N ALA A 53 -0.04 -2.75 -6.46
CA ALA A 53 -0.74 -2.74 -5.17
C ALA A 53 -0.44 -1.45 -4.38
N VAL A 54 -1.32 -1.13 -3.44
CA VAL A 54 -1.15 -0.03 -2.47
C VAL A 54 -0.98 -0.63 -1.08
N VAL A 55 0.17 -0.39 -0.47
CA VAL A 55 0.50 -0.81 0.89
C VAL A 55 0.34 0.39 1.83
N ILE A 56 -0.54 0.29 2.80
CA ILE A 56 -0.84 1.37 3.75
C ILE A 56 -0.40 0.94 5.15
N SER A 57 0.64 1.58 5.68
CA SER A 57 1.12 1.34 7.03
C SER A 57 0.23 2.02 8.06
N LEU A 58 -0.27 1.26 9.03
CA LEU A 58 -1.09 1.76 10.14
C LEU A 58 -0.26 2.10 11.38
N ARG A 59 1.08 2.14 11.27
CA ARG A 59 1.99 2.49 12.38
C ARG A 59 1.92 3.96 12.79
N ARG A 60 1.53 4.83 11.85
CA ARG A 60 1.43 6.29 12.02
C ARG A 60 0.15 6.79 11.39
N LEU A 61 -0.54 7.71 12.07
CA LEU A 61 -1.79 8.34 11.65
C LEU A 61 -2.77 7.38 10.90
N PRO A 62 -3.27 6.32 11.56
CA PRO A 62 -4.16 5.33 10.93
C PRO A 62 -5.40 5.93 10.25
N SER A 63 -5.93 7.04 10.79
CA SER A 63 -7.07 7.76 10.21
C SER A 63 -6.75 8.32 8.82
N HIS A 64 -5.54 8.81 8.60
CA HIS A 64 -5.14 9.38 7.31
C HIS A 64 -4.89 8.26 6.29
N GLY A 65 -4.28 7.15 6.72
CA GLY A 65 -4.17 5.95 5.89
C GLY A 65 -5.54 5.41 5.45
N ARG A 66 -6.54 5.44 6.36
CA ARG A 66 -7.94 5.11 6.04
C ARG A 66 -8.53 6.04 5.00
N GLU A 67 -8.36 7.36 5.16
CA GLU A 67 -8.89 8.35 4.21
C GLU A 67 -8.29 8.20 2.81
N PHE A 68 -6.99 7.89 2.74
CA PHE A 68 -6.34 7.57 1.47
C PHE A 68 -6.94 6.32 0.81
N ALA A 69 -7.19 5.27 1.61
CA ALA A 69 -7.86 4.07 1.14
C ALA A 69 -9.29 4.34 0.66
N ASP A 70 -10.06 5.17 1.38
CA ASP A 70 -11.41 5.59 1.00
C ASP A 70 -11.43 6.27 -0.38
N GLY A 71 -10.46 7.16 -0.65
CA GLY A 71 -10.32 7.81 -1.96
C GLY A 71 -10.10 6.81 -3.10
N LEU A 72 -9.21 5.84 -2.91
CA LEU A 72 -8.95 4.78 -3.88
C LEU A 72 -10.15 3.85 -4.06
N TRP A 73 -10.77 3.44 -2.96
CA TRP A 73 -11.89 2.49 -2.94
C TRP A 73 -13.17 3.06 -3.54
N GLY A 74 -13.42 4.35 -3.30
CA GLY A 74 -14.55 5.08 -3.86
C GLY A 74 -14.46 5.19 -5.39
N ALA A 75 -13.24 5.30 -5.92
CA ALA A 75 -13.01 5.42 -7.36
C ALA A 75 -13.18 4.08 -8.10
N LYS A 76 -13.99 4.05 -9.16
CA LYS A 76 -14.23 2.84 -9.98
C LYS A 76 -12.93 2.18 -10.48
N TRP A 77 -11.94 2.99 -10.87
CA TRP A 77 -10.63 2.51 -11.33
C TRP A 77 -9.74 1.98 -10.20
N GLY A 78 -9.88 2.52 -8.98
CA GLY A 78 -9.05 2.12 -7.84
C GLY A 78 -9.48 0.78 -7.23
N ARG A 79 -10.74 0.38 -7.41
CA ARG A 79 -11.27 -0.90 -6.89
C ARG A 79 -10.57 -2.15 -7.42
N SER A 80 -9.89 -2.08 -8.56
CA SER A 80 -9.09 -3.18 -9.11
C SER A 80 -7.69 -3.27 -8.50
N ILE A 81 -7.24 -2.24 -7.77
CA ILE A 81 -5.92 -2.19 -7.16
C ILE A 81 -6.03 -2.83 -5.76
N PRO A 82 -5.27 -3.89 -5.47
CA PRO A 82 -5.20 -4.46 -4.13
C PRO A 82 -4.73 -3.42 -3.11
N ILE A 83 -5.55 -3.18 -2.08
CA ILE A 83 -5.17 -2.41 -0.90
C ILE A 83 -4.74 -3.38 0.19
N ILE A 84 -3.53 -3.18 0.72
CA ILE A 84 -2.93 -4.01 1.77
C ILE A 84 -2.65 -3.10 2.97
N PHE A 85 -3.42 -3.23 4.03
CA PHE A 85 -3.11 -2.58 5.30
C PHE A 85 -2.05 -3.38 6.07
N VAL A 86 -1.08 -2.68 6.64
CA VAL A 86 0.05 -3.29 7.35
C VAL A 86 0.09 -2.82 8.80
N ASP A 87 0.18 -3.79 9.71
CA ASP A 87 0.17 -3.62 11.17
C ASP A 87 -1.10 -2.87 11.66
N GLY A 88 -0.99 -2.15 12.78
CA GLY A 88 -2.10 -1.43 13.41
C GLY A 88 -2.68 -2.14 14.64
N GLU A 89 -3.36 -1.37 15.49
CA GLU A 89 -4.08 -1.90 16.65
C GLU A 89 -5.27 -2.75 16.20
N SER A 90 -5.53 -3.84 16.92
CA SER A 90 -6.55 -4.83 16.58
C SER A 90 -7.94 -4.22 16.38
N GLU A 91 -8.35 -3.30 17.23
CA GLU A 91 -9.65 -2.61 17.16
C GLU A 91 -9.76 -1.79 15.86
N LYS A 92 -8.75 -1.00 15.54
CA LYS A 92 -8.69 -0.19 14.31
C LYS A 92 -8.69 -1.09 13.06
N VAL A 93 -7.92 -2.18 13.08
CA VAL A 93 -7.88 -3.16 11.99
C VAL A 93 -9.25 -3.80 11.77
N GLN A 94 -9.98 -4.15 12.84
CA GLN A 94 -11.32 -4.73 12.72
C GLN A 94 -12.32 -3.74 12.10
N MET A 95 -12.22 -2.45 12.45
CA MET A 95 -13.04 -1.41 11.80
C MET A 95 -12.74 -1.31 10.30
N LEU A 96 -11.46 -1.29 9.92
CA LEU A 96 -11.04 -1.23 8.53
C LEU A 96 -11.48 -2.46 7.73
N ARG A 97 -11.46 -3.66 8.34
CA ARG A 97 -11.97 -4.88 7.69
C ARG A 97 -13.45 -4.79 7.35
N LYS A 98 -14.26 -4.18 8.23
CA LYS A 98 -15.69 -3.95 7.97
C LYS A 98 -15.89 -2.93 6.86
N GLN A 99 -15.08 -1.87 6.84
CA GLN A 99 -15.17 -0.79 5.85
C GLN A 99 -14.67 -1.20 4.45
N PHE A 100 -13.58 -1.98 4.39
CA PHE A 100 -12.92 -2.40 3.16
C PHE A 100 -12.86 -3.93 3.05
N PRO A 101 -13.99 -4.61 2.76
CA PRO A 101 -14.07 -6.07 2.85
C PRO A 101 -13.17 -6.84 1.87
N ALA A 102 -12.79 -6.23 0.75
CA ALA A 102 -11.83 -6.81 -0.20
C ALA A 102 -10.36 -6.40 0.07
N ALA A 103 -10.10 -5.56 1.07
CA ALA A 103 -8.74 -5.18 1.42
C ALA A 103 -8.04 -6.35 2.13
N GLN A 104 -6.75 -6.45 1.92
CA GLN A 104 -5.90 -7.43 2.56
C GLN A 104 -5.23 -6.79 3.77
N PHE A 105 -4.89 -7.61 4.76
CA PHE A 105 -4.32 -7.16 6.02
C PHE A 105 -3.20 -8.10 6.38
N THR A 106 -2.02 -7.55 6.68
CA THR A 106 -0.85 -8.34 7.06
C THR A 106 -0.02 -7.57 8.09
N SER A 107 1.02 -8.22 8.60
CA SER A 107 2.03 -7.56 9.44
C SER A 107 3.27 -7.24 8.60
N TYR A 108 4.05 -6.24 9.01
CA TYR A 108 5.21 -5.78 8.24
C TYR A 108 6.23 -6.90 7.96
N ASN A 109 6.49 -7.76 8.94
CA ASN A 109 7.36 -8.93 8.80
C ASN A 109 6.86 -9.98 7.78
N LYS A 110 5.57 -9.97 7.43
CA LYS A 110 4.96 -10.87 6.44
C LYS A 110 4.69 -10.18 5.10
N LEU A 111 4.95 -8.88 4.98
CA LEU A 111 4.58 -8.07 3.82
C LEU A 111 5.20 -8.58 2.51
N ILE A 112 6.50 -8.88 2.51
CA ILE A 112 7.20 -9.38 1.31
C ILE A 112 6.61 -10.72 0.86
N ALA A 113 6.50 -11.69 1.77
CA ALA A 113 5.94 -13.00 1.45
C ALA A 113 4.49 -12.88 0.94
N HIS A 114 3.72 -11.96 1.53
CA HIS A 114 2.36 -11.66 1.12
C HIS A 114 2.28 -11.09 -0.30
N LEU A 115 3.15 -10.13 -0.65
CA LEU A 115 3.24 -9.57 -2.00
C LEU A 115 3.71 -10.61 -3.02
N ASN A 116 4.74 -11.41 -2.69
CA ASN A 116 5.23 -12.45 -3.59
C ASN A 116 4.14 -13.48 -3.89
N LYS A 117 3.36 -13.88 -2.89
CA LYS A 117 2.19 -14.74 -3.09
C LYS A 117 1.12 -14.08 -3.96
N LEU A 118 0.83 -12.80 -3.74
CA LEU A 118 -0.20 -12.06 -4.49
C LEU A 118 0.13 -11.99 -5.99
N PHE A 119 1.41 -11.88 -6.34
CA PHE A 119 1.88 -11.72 -7.72
C PHE A 119 2.57 -12.96 -8.30
N ASN A 120 2.47 -14.12 -7.63
CA ASN A 120 3.15 -15.37 -8.03
C ASN A 120 4.65 -15.19 -8.32
N LYS A 121 5.32 -14.34 -7.54
CA LYS A 121 6.75 -14.10 -7.63
C LYS A 121 7.49 -15.19 -6.85
N ALA A 122 8.40 -15.87 -7.53
CA ALA A 122 9.23 -16.95 -6.98
C ALA A 122 10.20 -16.43 -5.90
#